data_AF-A0A0R3RLD0-F1
#
_entry.id   AF-A0A0R3RLD0-F1
#
_cell.length_a   1.000
_cell.length_b   1.000
_cell.length_c   1.000
_cell.angle_alpha   90.00
_cell.angle_beta   90.00
_cell.angle_gamma   90.00
#
_symmetry.space_group_name_H-M   'P 1'
#
loop_
_entity.id
_entity.type
_entity.pdbx_description
1 polymer ?
#
loop_
_entity_poly.entity_id
_entity_poly.type
_entity_poly.pdbx_seq_one_letter_code
_entity_poly.pdbx_strand_id
1 'polypeptide(L)'
;MTVLLPIVPCVCIYLLCFLIGFVGNAALIITTIQSKRLHNLNNIFIALSAVCDIFHQMGHIPLAYFIFTGITFTPLRTCIWIQLVPNFGLNFGMVISFLIGVDRAIAIMKPVRYRNMRKTCYTATMTLPAVFYAVALLILIFMCNGNDK
;
A
#
# COMPACT_ATOMS: atom_id res chain seq x y z
N MET A 1 0.45 34.50 8.24
CA MET A 1 -0.93 34.28 7.76
C MET A 1 -1.06 34.17 6.23
N THR A 2 -0.19 34.80 5.43
CA THR A 2 -0.22 34.72 3.94
C THR A 2 0.13 33.35 3.35
N VAL A 3 0.84 32.50 4.09
CA VAL A 3 1.25 31.15 3.64
C VAL A 3 0.15 30.09 3.86
N LEU A 4 -0.86 30.36 4.70
CA LEU A 4 -1.93 29.40 4.99
C LEU A 4 -2.94 29.26 3.84
N LEU A 5 -3.26 30.36 3.16
CA LEU A 5 -4.27 30.42 2.09
C LEU A 5 -4.00 29.45 0.91
N PRO A 6 -2.76 29.28 0.40
CA PRO A 6 -2.47 28.30 -0.66
C PRO A 6 -2.39 26.85 -0.16
N ILE A 7 -2.22 26.60 1.14
CA ILE A 7 -2.04 25.24 1.70
C ILE A 7 -3.39 24.58 2.02
N VAL A 8 -4.39 25.37 2.40
CA VAL A 8 -5.76 24.90 2.68
C VAL A 8 -6.35 24.05 1.54
N PRO A 9 -6.35 24.46 0.26
CA PRO A 9 -6.91 23.63 -0.81
C PRO A 9 -6.18 22.29 -0.96
N CYS A 10 -4.85 22.25 -0.76
CA CYS A 10 -4.09 21.00 -0.80
C CYS A 10 -4.55 20.04 0.31
N VAL A 11 -4.70 20.52 1.55
CA VAL A 11 -5.16 19.70 2.68
C VAL A 11 -6.58 19.19 2.46
N CYS A 12 -7.49 20.04 1.95
CA CYS A 12 -8.84 19.63 1.61
C CYS A 12 -8.86 18.50 0.57
N ILE A 13 -8.05 18.60 -0.49
CA ILE A 13 -7.95 17.56 -1.51
C ILE A 13 -7.42 16.25 -0.90
N TYR A 14 -6.38 16.31 -0.07
CA TYR A 14 -5.84 15.10 0.58
C TYR A 14 -6.87 14.42 1.49
N LEU A 15 -7.66 15.17 2.24
CA LEU A 15 -8.73 14.62 3.09
C LEU A 15 -9.87 14.00 2.27
N LEU A 16 -10.24 14.61 1.14
CA LEU A 16 -11.24 14.06 0.22
C LEU A 16 -10.73 12.77 -0.44
N CYS A 17 -9.49 12.75 -0.91
CA CYS A 17 -8.86 11.54 -1.45
C CYS A 17 -8.77 10.43 -0.40
N PHE A 18 -8.45 10.77 0.85
CA PHE A 18 -8.46 9.82 1.96
C PHE A 18 -9.85 9.22 2.19
N LEU A 19 -10.90 10.05 2.24
CA LEU A 19 -12.28 9.57 2.44
C LEU A 19 -12.75 8.66 1.30
N ILE A 20 -12.57 9.10 0.06
CA ILE A 20 -12.98 8.33 -1.13
C ILE A 20 -12.18 7.03 -1.21
N GLY A 21 -10.86 7.12 -0.97
CA GLY A 21 -9.96 5.98 -0.96
C GLY A 21 -10.32 4.95 0.11
N PHE A 22 -10.60 5.41 1.33
CA PHE A 22 -10.94 4.53 2.44
C PHE A 22 -12.27 3.80 2.19
N VAL A 23 -13.30 4.54 1.77
CA VAL A 23 -14.63 3.98 1.48
C VAL A 23 -14.56 3.02 0.29
N GLY A 24 -13.89 3.42 -0.79
CA GLY A 24 -13.76 2.60 -1.99
C GLY A 24 -12.99 1.30 -1.74
N ASN A 25 -11.85 1.38 -1.06
CA ASN A 25 -11.04 0.21 -0.73
C ASN A 25 -11.74 -0.71 0.28
N ALA A 26 -12.43 -0.15 1.28
CA ALA A 26 -13.24 -0.95 2.21
C ALA A 26 -14.37 -1.70 1.49
N ALA A 27 -15.07 -1.04 0.55
CA ALA A 27 -16.11 -1.69 -0.25
C ALA A 27 -15.55 -2.84 -1.11
N LEU A 28 -14.37 -2.67 -1.71
CA LEU A 28 -13.69 -3.73 -2.48
C LEU A 28 -13.35 -4.95 -1.60
N ILE A 29 -12.86 -4.72 -0.38
CA ILE A 29 -12.56 -5.80 0.57
C ILE A 29 -13.85 -6.53 0.98
N ILE A 30 -14.88 -5.78 1.37
CA ILE A 30 -16.17 -6.35 1.82
C ILE A 30 -16.81 -7.18 0.71
N THR A 31 -16.88 -6.65 -0.51
CA THR A 31 -17.48 -7.36 -1.65
C THR A 31 -16.71 -8.63 -2.01
N THR A 32 -15.38 -8.62 -1.89
CA THR A 32 -14.55 -9.79 -2.13
C THR A 32 -14.77 -10.88 -1.07
N ILE A 33 -14.95 -10.51 0.21
CA ILE A 33 -15.21 -11.46 1.30
C ILE A 33 -16.63 -12.04 1.22
N GLN A 34 -17.62 -11.22 0.90
CA GLN A 34 -19.02 -11.64 0.89
C GLN A 34 -19.35 -12.56 -0.29
N SER A 35 -18.73 -12.34 -1.46
CA SER A 35 -19.08 -13.07 -2.66
C SER A 35 -18.13 -14.23 -2.94
N LYS A 36 -18.59 -15.46 -2.62
CA LYS A 36 -17.88 -16.70 -2.97
C LYS A 36 -17.63 -16.87 -4.48
N ARG A 37 -18.45 -16.25 -5.33
CA ARG A 37 -18.23 -16.22 -6.80
C ARG A 37 -17.01 -15.40 -7.19
N LEU A 38 -16.58 -14.45 -6.36
CA LEU A 38 -15.39 -13.62 -6.58
C LEU A 38 -14.12 -14.21 -5.96
N HIS A 39 -14.14 -15.38 -5.31
CA HIS A 39 -12.93 -16.03 -4.75
C HIS A 39 -12.02 -16.66 -5.82
N ASN A 40 -11.72 -15.92 -6.89
CA ASN A 40 -10.63 -16.27 -7.79
C ASN A 40 -9.34 -15.61 -7.29
N LEU A 41 -8.19 -16.23 -7.52
CA LEU A 41 -6.90 -15.74 -6.98
C LEU A 41 -6.62 -14.27 -7.33
N ASN A 42 -6.90 -13.87 -8.56
CA ASN A 42 -6.72 -12.47 -8.96
C ASN A 42 -7.56 -11.49 -8.11
N ASN A 43 -8.80 -11.86 -7.77
CA ASN A 43 -9.66 -10.99 -6.97
C ASN A 43 -9.20 -10.93 -5.50
N ILE A 44 -8.61 -12.01 -5.00
CA ILE A 44 -7.95 -12.02 -3.68
C ILE A 44 -6.75 -11.07 -3.69
N PHE A 45 -5.94 -11.05 -4.76
CA PHE A 45 -4.85 -10.06 -4.90
C PHE A 45 -5.36 -8.62 -4.99
N ILE A 46 -6.48 -8.38 -5.68
CA ILE A 46 -7.11 -7.05 -5.72
C ILE A 46 -7.53 -6.62 -4.31
N ALA A 47 -8.17 -7.50 -3.53
CA ALA A 47 -8.53 -7.21 -2.15
C ALA A 47 -7.30 -6.96 -1.27
N LEU A 48 -6.22 -7.72 -1.47
CA LEU A 48 -4.96 -7.49 -0.76
C LEU A 48 -4.33 -6.13 -1.13
N SER A 49 -4.39 -5.74 -2.40
CA SER A 49 -3.96 -4.40 -2.85
C SER A 49 -4.77 -3.30 -2.17
N ALA A 50 -6.09 -3.47 -2.05
CA ALA A 50 -6.96 -2.50 -1.37
C ALA A 50 -6.59 -2.32 0.11
N VAL A 51 -6.14 -3.38 0.80
CA VAL A 51 -5.61 -3.27 2.18
C VAL A 51 -4.31 -2.44 2.19
N CYS A 52 -3.42 -2.66 1.22
CA CYS A 52 -2.19 -1.88 1.08
C CYS A 52 -2.45 -0.41 0.85
N ASP A 53 -3.46 -0.09 0.02
CA ASP A 53 -3.86 1.28 -0.27
C ASP A 53 -4.43 1.97 0.97
N ILE A 54 -5.17 1.26 1.83
CA ILE A 54 -5.61 1.79 3.14
C ILE A 54 -4.40 2.10 4.03
N PHE A 55 -3.41 1.20 4.09
CA PHE A 55 -2.18 1.41 4.87
C PHE A 55 -1.38 2.61 4.36
N HIS A 56 -1.26 2.77 3.04
CA HIS A 56 -0.66 3.92 2.42
C HIS A 56 -1.42 5.22 2.77
N GLN A 57 -2.75 5.19 2.65
CA GLN A 57 -3.60 6.35 2.90
C GLN A 57 -3.57 6.84 4.35
N MET A 58 -3.30 5.96 5.33
CA MET A 58 -3.06 6.39 6.72
C MET A 58 -1.90 7.39 6.84
N GLY A 59 -0.97 7.43 5.90
CA GLY A 59 0.13 8.41 5.85
C GLY A 59 -0.32 9.86 5.59
N HIS A 60 -1.54 10.07 5.09
CA HIS A 60 -2.10 11.42 4.93
C HIS A 60 -2.53 12.04 6.27
N ILE A 61 -2.80 11.23 7.30
CA ILE A 61 -3.22 11.72 8.62
C ILE A 61 -2.07 12.49 9.33
N PRO A 62 -0.84 11.93 9.45
CA PRO A 62 0.30 12.67 10.00
C PRO A 62 0.64 13.92 9.19
N LEU A 63 0.57 13.83 7.84
CA LEU A 63 0.82 14.96 6.97
C LEU A 63 -0.16 16.12 7.26
N ALA A 64 -1.45 15.82 7.36
CA ALA A 64 -2.47 16.82 7.71
C ALA A 64 -2.19 17.43 9.10
N TYR A 65 -1.84 16.60 10.08
CA TYR A 65 -1.51 17.06 11.44
C TYR A 65 -0.32 18.03 11.47
N PHE A 66 0.79 17.73 10.78
CA PHE A 66 1.95 18.62 10.72
C PHE A 66 1.65 19.95 10.03
N ILE A 67 0.82 19.92 8.99
CA ILE A 67 0.40 21.13 8.28
C ILE A 67 -0.49 22.01 9.17
N PHE A 68 -1.44 21.44 9.92
CA PHE A 68 -2.31 22.21 10.82
C PHE A 68 -1.61 22.76 12.05
N THR A 69 -0.64 22.01 12.61
CA THR A 69 0.13 22.44 13.79
C THR A 69 1.28 23.38 13.45
N GLY A 70 1.70 23.45 12.18
CA GLY A 70 2.79 24.31 11.72
C GLY A 70 4.18 23.87 12.20
N ILE A 71 4.30 22.65 12.71
CA ILE A 71 5.56 22.10 13.23
C ILE A 71 6.35 21.53 12.06
N THR A 72 7.39 22.24 11.62
CA THR A 72 8.24 21.85 10.48
C THR A 72 9.39 20.91 10.85
N PHE A 73 9.71 20.79 12.14
CA PHE A 73 10.84 20.00 12.64
C PHE A 73 10.36 18.92 13.61
N THR A 74 10.26 17.69 13.09
CA THR A 74 10.03 16.48 13.89
C THR A 74 11.32 15.66 13.95
N PRO A 75 11.72 15.14 15.11
CA PRO A 75 12.92 14.30 15.23
C PRO A 75 12.83 13.09 14.30
N LEU A 76 13.96 12.76 13.66
CA LEU A 76 14.08 11.72 12.63
C LEU A 76 13.48 10.38 13.08
N ARG A 77 13.74 9.98 14.32
CA ARG A 77 13.24 8.74 14.92
C ARG A 77 11.71 8.65 14.89
N THR A 78 11.01 9.71 15.26
CA THR A 78 9.54 9.74 15.26
C THR A 78 8.99 9.73 13.84
N CYS A 79 9.64 10.45 12.92
CA CYS A 79 9.29 10.46 11.50
C CYS A 79 9.39 9.06 10.86
N ILE A 80 10.48 8.33 11.14
CA ILE A 80 10.68 6.97 10.64
C ILE A 80 9.55 6.04 11.11
N TRP A 81 9.17 6.10 12.38
CA TRP A 81 8.07 5.27 12.91
C TRP A 81 6.72 5.60 12.29
N ILE A 82 6.43 6.89 12.09
CA ILE A 82 5.18 7.34 11.46
C ILE A 82 5.13 6.90 9.99
N GLN A 83 6.24 7.04 9.26
CA GLN A 83 6.30 6.74 7.82
C GLN A 83 6.45 5.24 7.53
N LEU A 84 6.78 4.42 8.54
CA LEU A 84 6.97 2.99 8.38
C LEU A 84 5.74 2.29 7.80
N VAL A 85 4.57 2.51 8.40
CA VAL A 85 3.32 1.84 7.99
C VAL A 85 2.87 2.29 6.58
N PRO A 86 2.85 3.60 6.25
CA PRO A 86 2.52 4.05 4.91
C PRO A 86 3.50 3.60 3.83
N ASN A 87 4.80 3.57 4.13
CA ASN A 87 5.82 3.07 3.19
C ASN A 87 5.69 1.57 2.97
N PHE A 88 5.38 0.81 4.02
CA PHE A 88 5.12 -0.62 3.89
C PHE A 88 3.91 -0.85 2.97
N GLY A 89 2.81 -0.13 3.18
CA GLY A 89 1.61 -0.20 2.33
C GLY A 89 1.91 0.10 0.86
N LEU A 90 2.61 1.21 0.57
CA LEU A 90 2.95 1.61 -0.81
C LEU A 90 3.80 0.54 -1.53
N ASN A 91 4.86 0.08 -0.89
CA ASN A 91 5.79 -0.85 -1.52
C ASN A 91 5.16 -2.24 -1.71
N PHE A 92 4.39 -2.70 -0.73
CA PHE A 92 3.69 -3.98 -0.83
C PHE A 92 2.57 -3.92 -1.89
N GLY A 93 1.82 -2.82 -1.93
CA GLY A 93 0.80 -2.57 -2.96
C GLY A 93 1.37 -2.52 -4.38
N MET A 94 2.56 -1.92 -4.56
CA MET A 94 3.24 -1.89 -5.86
C MET A 94 3.63 -3.30 -6.34
N VAL A 95 4.16 -4.14 -5.46
CA VAL A 95 4.49 -5.53 -5.82
C VAL A 95 3.22 -6.30 -6.18
N ILE A 96 2.17 -6.23 -5.36
CA ILE A 96 0.88 -6.90 -5.64
C ILE A 96 0.28 -6.44 -6.96
N SER A 97 0.28 -5.13 -7.23
CA SER A 97 -0.21 -4.56 -8.50
C SER A 97 0.55 -5.11 -9.70
N PHE A 98 1.87 -5.27 -9.57
CA PHE A 98 2.67 -5.93 -10.59
C PHE A 98 2.26 -7.41 -10.76
N LEU A 99 2.04 -8.15 -9.66
CA LEU A 99 1.63 -9.56 -9.73
C LEU A 99 0.31 -9.75 -10.47
N ILE A 100 -0.66 -8.87 -10.19
CA ILE A 100 -1.95 -8.81 -10.89
C ILE A 100 -1.72 -8.58 -12.38
N GLY A 101 -0.86 -7.61 -12.74
CA GLY A 101 -0.52 -7.32 -14.14
C GLY A 101 0.02 -8.53 -14.89
N VAL A 102 0.97 -9.27 -14.31
CA VAL A 102 1.55 -10.44 -14.97
C VAL A 102 0.56 -11.61 -15.01
N ASP A 103 -0.21 -11.86 -13.95
CA ASP A 103 -1.28 -12.89 -13.96
C ASP A 103 -2.27 -12.64 -15.12
N ARG A 104 -2.70 -11.39 -15.29
CA ARG A 104 -3.57 -10.98 -16.39
C ARG A 104 -2.90 -11.10 -17.76
N ALA A 105 -1.62 -10.73 -17.89
CA ALA A 105 -0.88 -10.87 -19.14
C ALA A 105 -0.77 -12.34 -19.58
N ILE A 106 -0.45 -13.25 -18.66
CA ILE A 106 -0.34 -14.69 -18.96
C ILE A 106 -1.71 -15.27 -19.35
N ALA A 107 -2.78 -14.87 -18.67
CA ALA A 107 -4.14 -15.31 -18.97
C ALA A 107 -4.56 -14.94 -20.41
N ILE A 108 -4.14 -13.77 -20.90
CA ILE A 108 -4.43 -13.30 -22.26
C ILE A 108 -3.50 -13.97 -23.30
N MET A 109 -2.20 -14.06 -23.02
CA MET A 109 -1.23 -14.56 -24.00
C MET A 109 -1.31 -16.08 -24.22
N LYS A 110 -1.65 -16.86 -23.18
CA LYS A 110 -1.67 -18.34 -23.23
C LYS A 110 -2.84 -18.91 -22.40
N PRO A 111 -4.10 -18.73 -22.85
CA PRO A 111 -5.29 -19.12 -22.08
C PRO A 111 -5.37 -20.62 -21.76
N VAL A 112 -4.96 -21.49 -22.70
CA VAL A 112 -4.98 -22.95 -22.53
C VAL A 112 -3.96 -23.42 -21.48
N ARG A 113 -2.78 -22.78 -21.44
CA ARG A 113 -1.72 -23.09 -20.47
C ARG A 113 -2.04 -22.50 -19.10
N TYR A 114 -2.64 -21.31 -19.06
CA TYR A 114 -3.12 -20.68 -17.82
C TYR A 114 -4.17 -21.53 -17.10
N ARG A 115 -5.10 -22.14 -17.84
CA ARG A 115 -6.12 -23.06 -17.28
C ARG A 115 -5.51 -24.32 -16.64
N ASN A 116 -4.37 -24.78 -17.13
CA ASN A 116 -3.72 -26.02 -16.69
C ASN A 116 -2.52 -25.79 -15.74
N MET A 117 -2.16 -24.54 -15.45
CA MET A 117 -1.04 -24.20 -14.56
C MET A 117 -1.42 -24.31 -13.09
N ARG A 118 -0.53 -24.89 -12.28
CA ARG A 118 -0.63 -24.93 -10.81
C ARG A 118 -0.40 -23.54 -10.22
N LYS A 119 -1.46 -22.96 -9.67
CA LYS A 119 -1.48 -21.57 -9.19
C LYS A 119 -0.55 -21.30 -7.99
N THR A 120 -0.29 -22.31 -7.15
CA THR A 120 0.49 -22.19 -5.90
C THR A 120 1.99 -21.92 -6.11
N CYS A 121 2.62 -22.53 -7.12
CA CYS A 121 4.07 -22.37 -7.35
C CYS A 121 4.42 -21.01 -7.96
N TYR A 122 3.47 -20.41 -8.68
CA TYR A 122 3.60 -19.09 -9.31
C TYR A 122 3.40 -17.97 -8.29
N THR A 123 2.43 -18.12 -7.37
CA THR A 123 2.25 -17.19 -6.24
C THR A 123 3.47 -17.17 -5.31
N ALA A 124 4.13 -18.31 -5.09
CA ALA A 124 5.32 -18.40 -4.24
C ALA A 124 6.54 -17.65 -4.82
N THR A 125 6.85 -17.81 -6.12
CA THR A 125 7.94 -17.07 -6.77
C THR A 125 7.66 -15.57 -6.86
N MET A 126 6.39 -15.19 -6.91
CA MET A 126 5.96 -13.80 -6.95
C MET A 126 5.92 -13.09 -5.60
N THR A 127 5.84 -13.83 -4.48
CA THR A 127 5.83 -13.25 -3.11
C THR A 127 7.27 -13.05 -2.58
N LEU A 128 8.26 -13.74 -3.15
CA LEU A 128 9.68 -13.65 -2.80
C LEU A 128 10.25 -12.21 -2.82
N PRO A 129 9.98 -11.36 -3.84
CA PRO A 129 10.45 -9.97 -3.88
C PRO A 129 9.84 -9.12 -2.77
N ALA A 130 8.58 -9.35 -2.42
CA ALA A 130 7.90 -8.64 -1.33
C ALA A 130 8.51 -8.98 0.03
N VAL A 131 8.83 -10.26 0.27
CA VAL A 131 9.51 -10.71 1.49
C VAL A 131 10.92 -10.15 1.55
N PHE A 132 11.67 -10.19 0.45
CA PHE A 132 13.03 -9.64 0.40
C PHE A 132 13.06 -8.14 0.68
N TYR A 133 12.10 -7.38 0.14
CA TYR A 133 12.00 -5.94 0.38
C TYR A 133 11.54 -5.61 1.82
N ALA A 134 10.59 -6.36 2.38
CA ALA A 134 10.19 -6.21 3.79
C ALA A 134 11.36 -6.48 4.75
N VAL A 135 12.19 -7.48 4.45
CA VAL A 135 13.43 -7.76 5.19
C VAL A 135 14.44 -6.62 5.04
N ALA A 136 14.61 -6.06 3.84
CA ALA A 136 15.51 -4.92 3.62
C ALA A 136 15.08 -3.66 4.40
N LEU A 137 13.78 -3.36 4.46
CA LEU A 137 13.25 -2.27 5.27
C LEU A 137 13.47 -2.51 6.78
N LEU A 138 13.24 -3.73 7.26
CA LEU A 138 13.52 -4.08 8.66
C LEU A 138 15.01 -3.92 9.01
N ILE A 139 15.91 -4.32 8.11
CA ILE A 139 17.35 -4.14 8.28
C ILE A 139 17.72 -2.64 8.32
N LEU A 140 17.16 -1.83 7.43
CA LEU A 140 17.40 -0.38 7.42
C LEU A 140 16.92 0.31 8.71
N ILE A 141 15.77 -0.10 9.25
CA ILE A 141 15.26 0.42 10.53
C ILE A 141 16.19 0.03 11.67
N PHE A 142 16.66 -1.22 11.69
CA PHE A 142 17.58 -1.70 12.71
C PHE A 142 18.93 -0.95 12.67
N MET A 143 19.44 -0.69 11.46
CA MET A 143 20.66 0.10 11.24
C MET A 143 20.49 1.56 11.64
N CYS A 144 19.36 2.20 11.30
CA CYS A 144 19.05 3.58 11.73
C CYS A 144 18.92 3.67 13.26
N ASN A 145 18.29 2.68 13.91
CA ASN A 145 18.16 2.66 15.36
C ASN A 145 19.52 2.46 16.07
N GLY A 146 20.47 1.79 15.42
CA GLY A 146 21.82 1.54 15.94
C GLY A 146 22.80 2.71 15.79
N ASN A 147 22.58 3.60 14.82
CA ASN A 147 23.43 4.78 14.56
C ASN A 147 23.13 6.01 15.45
N ASP A 148 22.07 5.96 16.27
CA ASP A 148 21.75 6.99 17.27
C ASP A 148 22.45 6.73 18.63
N LYS A 149 23.73 6.32 18.63
CA LYS A 149 24.58 6.30 19.83
C LYS A 149 25.72 7.30 19.68
#